data_AF-A0A2V2S5B6-F1
#
_entry.id   AF-A0A2V2S5B6-F1
#
_cell.length_a   1.000
_cell.length_b   1.000
_cell.length_c   1.000
_cell.angle_alpha   90.00
_cell.angle_beta   90.00
_cell.angle_gamma   90.00
#
_symmetry.space_group_name_H-M   'P 1'
#
loop_
_entity.id
_entity.type
_entity.pdbx_description
1 polymer ?
#
loop_
_entity_poly.entity_id
_entity_poly.type
_entity_poly.pdbx_seq_one_letter_code
_entity_poly.pdbx_strand_id
1 'polypeptide(L)'
;MNSKTILAFINLIAALVFLSRANGAEPASSPEQLRSRVEMAFKTKDTNAFAALFNSNGMSDETKTQIPMMASMIFKSKVTNVVVQPVPANFQNAFIRNGITYTFNLPVTGVIALQYGAAQLQTSVVGGGQVTLPYGKGPDGYYLVLQGKKTSDQSNPSHPDKMINILVTASGWKTPPLLSVDYAYFGGANEIKSHSVHQGIISENFWGRSVEYCNVKTTGASGTTRLRIKANGVDVFDSGEVDVEKTKEIHFDANQSKSH
;
A
#
# COMPACT_ATOMS: atom_id res chain seq x y z
N MET A 1 17.15 -23.90 -54.28
CA MET A 1 17.70 -23.63 -52.93
C MET A 1 18.21 -24.94 -52.36
N ASN A 2 19.47 -25.00 -51.93
CA ASN A 2 20.13 -26.25 -51.55
C ASN A 2 19.73 -26.66 -50.11
N SER A 3 19.57 -27.95 -49.81
CA SER A 3 18.97 -28.42 -48.54
C SER A 3 19.74 -27.96 -47.29
N LYS A 4 21.05 -27.72 -47.42
CA LYS A 4 21.91 -27.17 -46.37
C LYS A 4 21.57 -25.71 -46.01
N THR A 5 21.04 -24.94 -46.95
CA THR A 5 20.62 -23.54 -46.73
C THR A 5 19.30 -23.46 -45.98
N ILE A 6 18.40 -24.43 -46.18
CA ILE A 6 17.10 -24.50 -45.47
C ILE A 6 17.29 -24.91 -44.00
N LEU A 7 18.20 -25.85 -43.72
CA LEU A 7 18.48 -26.30 -42.36
C LEU A 7 19.17 -25.22 -41.50
N ALA A 8 19.98 -24.35 -42.12
CA ALA A 8 20.59 -23.20 -41.45
C ALA A 8 19.55 -22.12 -41.09
N PHE A 9 18.54 -21.88 -41.93
CA PHE A 9 17.46 -20.94 -41.65
C PHE A 9 16.51 -21.42 -40.54
N ILE A 10 16.22 -22.73 -40.47
CA ILE A 10 15.36 -23.29 -39.41
C ILE A 10 16.06 -23.20 -38.03
N ASN A 11 17.37 -23.46 -37.95
CA ASN A 11 18.13 -23.27 -36.71
C ASN A 11 18.31 -21.80 -36.32
N LEU A 12 18.39 -20.88 -37.30
CA LEU A 12 18.47 -19.44 -37.03
C LEU A 12 17.11 -18.89 -36.53
N ILE A 13 15.98 -19.40 -37.04
CA ILE A 13 14.64 -19.06 -36.53
C ILE A 13 14.41 -19.67 -35.16
N ALA A 14 14.85 -20.90 -34.89
CA ALA A 14 14.82 -21.47 -33.54
C ALA A 14 15.66 -20.61 -32.56
N ALA A 15 16.87 -20.19 -32.96
CA ALA A 15 17.68 -19.29 -32.15
C ALA A 15 17.02 -17.90 -31.95
N LEU A 16 16.35 -17.33 -32.96
CA LEU A 16 15.63 -16.05 -32.84
C LEU A 16 14.33 -16.14 -32.01
N VAL A 17 13.64 -17.28 -32.05
CA VAL A 17 12.46 -17.55 -31.20
C VAL A 17 12.88 -17.83 -29.75
N PHE A 18 14.10 -18.35 -29.53
CA PHE A 18 14.68 -18.46 -28.18
C PHE A 18 15.31 -17.16 -27.66
N LEU A 19 15.82 -16.28 -28.55
CA LEU A 19 16.42 -14.99 -28.18
C LEU A 19 15.38 -13.87 -27.95
N SER A 20 14.12 -14.06 -28.34
CA SER A 20 13.03 -13.12 -28.02
C SER A 20 12.47 -13.29 -26.59
N ARG A 21 12.96 -14.26 -25.81
CA ARG A 21 12.69 -14.40 -24.37
C ARG A 21 13.64 -13.59 -23.47
N ALA A 22 14.39 -12.64 -24.05
CA ALA A 22 15.43 -11.89 -23.34
C ALA A 22 14.97 -11.00 -22.17
N ASN A 23 13.69 -10.97 -21.78
CA ASN A 23 13.20 -10.20 -20.63
C ASN A 23 12.20 -10.93 -19.69
N GLY A 24 12.05 -12.25 -19.78
CA GLY A 24 11.17 -12.99 -18.87
C GLY A 24 11.76 -14.34 -18.50
N ALA A 25 12.36 -14.46 -17.32
CA ALA A 25 12.71 -15.77 -16.77
C ALA A 25 11.44 -16.63 -16.72
N GLU A 26 11.48 -17.86 -17.26
CA GLU A 26 10.34 -18.79 -17.17
C GLU A 26 9.85 -18.87 -15.74
N PRO A 27 8.53 -18.88 -15.47
CA PRO A 27 7.99 -18.90 -14.11
C PRO A 27 8.59 -20.03 -13.26
N ALA A 28 8.62 -19.86 -11.93
CA ALA A 28 9.15 -20.90 -11.06
C ALA A 28 8.23 -22.14 -11.09
N SER A 29 8.77 -23.34 -11.27
CA SER A 29 8.00 -24.58 -11.30
C SER A 29 7.65 -25.11 -9.91
N SER A 30 8.34 -24.64 -8.86
CA SER A 30 8.05 -24.96 -7.46
C SER A 30 8.27 -23.77 -6.51
N PRO A 31 7.70 -23.81 -5.29
CA PRO A 31 7.98 -22.83 -4.24
C PRO A 31 9.47 -22.68 -3.91
N GLU A 32 10.22 -23.78 -3.90
CA GLU A 32 11.67 -23.79 -3.61
C GLU A 32 12.47 -23.14 -4.73
N GLN A 33 12.04 -23.30 -5.99
CA GLN A 33 12.65 -22.59 -7.11
C GLN A 33 12.35 -21.09 -7.01
N LEU A 34 11.12 -20.69 -6.65
CA LEU A 34 10.76 -19.30 -6.42
C LEU A 34 11.60 -18.69 -5.28
N ARG A 35 11.72 -19.38 -4.15
CA ARG A 35 12.58 -19.02 -3.00
C ARG A 35 14.03 -18.82 -3.42
N SER A 36 14.57 -19.72 -4.24
CA SER A 36 15.96 -19.64 -4.70
C SER A 36 16.18 -18.43 -5.61
N ARG A 37 15.19 -18.06 -6.42
CA ARG A 37 15.24 -16.85 -7.26
C ARG A 37 15.10 -15.57 -6.46
N VAL A 38 14.24 -15.56 -5.43
CA VAL A 38 14.19 -14.49 -4.44
C VAL A 38 15.57 -14.32 -3.82
N GLU A 39 16.14 -15.39 -3.26
CA GLU A 39 17.46 -15.35 -2.63
C GLU A 39 18.54 -14.82 -3.58
N MET A 40 18.51 -15.22 -4.85
CA MET A 40 19.43 -14.71 -5.87
C MET A 40 19.27 -13.21 -6.10
N ALA A 41 18.04 -12.73 -6.33
CA ALA A 41 17.76 -11.32 -6.56
C ALA A 41 18.21 -10.44 -5.38
N PHE A 42 18.11 -10.96 -4.15
CA PHE A 42 18.63 -10.30 -2.96
C PHE A 42 20.15 -10.26 -2.91
N LYS A 43 20.83 -11.38 -3.19
CA LYS A 43 22.30 -11.46 -3.22
C LYS A 43 22.89 -10.51 -4.25
N THR A 44 22.25 -10.38 -5.42
CA THR A 44 22.70 -9.50 -6.51
C THR A 44 22.15 -8.08 -6.42
N LYS A 45 21.20 -7.82 -5.49
CA LYS A 45 20.43 -6.57 -5.40
C LYS A 45 19.76 -6.17 -6.72
N ASP A 46 19.37 -7.16 -7.51
CA ASP A 46 18.75 -6.95 -8.81
C ASP A 46 17.25 -6.69 -8.66
N THR A 47 16.87 -5.41 -8.73
CA THR A 47 15.48 -4.97 -8.58
C THR A 47 14.61 -5.46 -9.73
N ASN A 48 15.17 -5.62 -10.93
CA ASN A 48 14.44 -6.08 -12.11
C ASN A 48 14.16 -7.58 -12.00
N ALA A 49 15.17 -8.36 -11.62
CA ALA A 49 15.00 -9.78 -11.35
C ALA A 49 13.97 -10.02 -10.23
N PHE A 50 14.01 -9.21 -9.16
CA PHE A 50 13.00 -9.30 -8.10
C PHE A 50 11.59 -8.92 -8.59
N ALA A 51 11.47 -7.85 -9.37
CA ALA A 51 10.18 -7.42 -9.92
C ALA A 51 9.57 -8.47 -10.85
N ALA A 52 10.40 -9.17 -11.62
CA ALA A 52 9.96 -10.26 -12.50
C ALA A 52 9.42 -11.49 -11.76
N LEU A 53 9.64 -11.62 -10.44
CA LEU A 53 9.09 -12.72 -9.64
C LEU A 53 7.61 -12.52 -9.29
N PHE A 54 7.06 -11.32 -9.47
CA PHE A 54 5.66 -11.03 -9.20
C PHE A 54 4.79 -11.40 -10.39
N ASN A 55 3.63 -11.98 -10.14
CA ASN A 55 2.62 -12.12 -11.17
C ASN A 55 2.07 -10.74 -11.52
N SER A 56 2.33 -10.20 -12.71
CA SER A 56 1.82 -8.86 -13.08
C SER A 56 0.34 -8.87 -13.48
N ASN A 57 -0.22 -10.05 -13.77
CA ASN A 57 -1.63 -10.18 -14.16
C ASN A 57 -2.55 -9.79 -13.01
N GLY A 58 -3.51 -8.92 -13.29
CA GLY A 58 -4.48 -8.44 -12.30
C GLY A 58 -3.96 -7.39 -11.31
N MET A 59 -2.71 -6.94 -11.45
CA MET A 59 -2.17 -5.77 -10.74
C MET A 59 -2.48 -4.48 -11.51
N SER A 60 -2.78 -3.39 -10.79
CA SER A 60 -2.84 -2.06 -11.40
C SER A 60 -1.44 -1.56 -11.75
N ASP A 61 -1.34 -0.58 -12.65
CA ASP A 61 -0.04 0.01 -12.98
C ASP A 61 0.58 0.73 -11.78
N GLU A 62 -0.24 1.33 -10.91
CA GLU A 62 0.20 1.87 -9.62
C GLU A 62 0.83 0.80 -8.72
N THR A 63 0.23 -0.40 -8.64
CA THR A 63 0.83 -1.48 -7.84
C THR A 63 2.16 -1.94 -8.44
N LYS A 64 2.29 -1.98 -9.78
CA LYS A 64 3.55 -2.36 -10.44
C LYS A 64 4.66 -1.34 -10.16
N THR A 65 4.36 -0.03 -10.09
CA THR A 65 5.38 0.99 -9.78
C THR A 65 5.84 0.96 -8.32
N GLN A 66 5.10 0.32 -7.42
CA GLN A 66 5.50 0.13 -6.03
C GLN A 66 6.53 -1.00 -5.83
N ILE A 67 6.63 -1.95 -6.77
CA ILE A 67 7.53 -3.10 -6.63
C ILE A 67 9.02 -2.67 -6.52
N PRO A 68 9.54 -1.75 -7.36
CA PRO A 68 10.90 -1.24 -7.19
C PRO A 68 11.11 -0.54 -5.84
N MET A 69 10.11 0.18 -5.34
CA MET A 69 10.19 0.82 -4.02
C MET A 69 10.31 -0.23 -2.92
N MET A 70 9.48 -1.29 -2.96
CA MET A 70 9.58 -2.42 -2.03
C MET A 70 10.96 -3.07 -2.09
N ALA A 71 11.45 -3.38 -3.28
CA ALA A 71 12.80 -3.94 -3.48
C ALA A 71 13.87 -3.05 -2.86
N SER A 72 13.81 -1.74 -3.11
CA SER A 72 14.79 -0.78 -2.58
C SER A 72 14.79 -0.68 -1.06
N MET A 73 13.62 -0.79 -0.41
CA MET A 73 13.53 -0.79 1.05
C MET A 73 14.09 -2.07 1.64
N ILE A 74 13.73 -3.19 1.02
CA ILE A 74 14.03 -4.52 1.51
C ILE A 74 15.51 -4.90 1.27
N PHE A 75 16.13 -4.43 0.18
CA PHE A 75 17.56 -4.66 -0.15
C PHE A 75 18.54 -3.82 0.66
N LYS A 76 18.07 -2.80 1.40
CA LYS A 76 18.92 -2.04 2.34
C LYS A 76 19.40 -2.91 3.51
N SER A 77 18.64 -3.96 3.82
CA SER A 77 18.90 -4.84 4.94
C SER A 77 19.56 -6.14 4.46
N LYS A 78 20.51 -6.65 5.25
CA LYS A 78 21.21 -7.91 4.97
C LYS A 78 20.32 -9.07 5.41
N VAL A 79 19.72 -9.73 4.42
CA VAL A 79 19.00 -11.00 4.63
C VAL A 79 20.01 -12.09 5.01
N THR A 80 19.76 -12.77 6.12
CA THR A 80 20.56 -13.90 6.60
C THR A 80 20.05 -15.23 6.10
N ASN A 81 18.73 -15.34 5.88
CA ASN A 81 18.09 -16.58 5.44
C ASN A 81 16.80 -16.31 4.64
N VAL A 82 16.48 -17.21 3.70
CA VAL A 82 15.28 -17.17 2.86
C VAL A 82 14.62 -18.55 2.87
N VAL A 83 13.42 -18.65 3.44
CA VAL A 83 12.75 -19.94 3.72
C VAL A 83 11.34 -19.96 3.17
N VAL A 84 10.90 -21.09 2.60
CA VAL A 84 9.49 -21.33 2.27
C VAL A 84 8.75 -21.75 3.53
N GLN A 85 7.60 -21.15 3.78
CA GLN A 85 6.74 -21.46 4.92
C GLN A 85 5.29 -21.64 4.46
N PRO A 86 4.49 -22.45 5.19
CA PRO A 86 3.05 -22.50 4.98
C PRO A 86 2.42 -21.13 5.23
N VAL A 87 1.21 -20.94 4.73
CA VAL A 87 0.41 -19.73 5.03
C VAL A 87 0.20 -19.64 6.55
N PRO A 88 0.56 -18.52 7.20
CA PRO A 88 0.32 -18.34 8.63
C PRO A 88 -1.17 -18.46 8.99
N ALA A 89 -1.50 -19.02 10.15
CA ALA A 89 -2.89 -19.22 10.57
C ALA A 89 -3.71 -17.92 10.65
N ASN A 90 -3.04 -16.80 10.92
CA ASN A 90 -3.62 -15.45 10.98
C ASN A 90 -3.45 -14.66 9.68
N PHE A 91 -3.06 -15.31 8.57
CA PHE A 91 -2.87 -14.64 7.29
C PHE A 91 -4.20 -14.11 6.75
N GLN A 92 -4.26 -12.81 6.48
CA GLN A 92 -5.42 -12.17 5.90
C GLN A 92 -5.33 -12.19 4.37
N ASN A 93 -6.24 -12.93 3.72
CA ASN A 93 -6.31 -13.00 2.25
C ASN A 93 -6.95 -11.75 1.61
N ALA A 94 -7.54 -10.88 2.43
CA ALA A 94 -8.08 -9.60 2.04
C ALA A 94 -7.75 -8.58 3.13
N PHE A 95 -7.47 -7.35 2.74
CA PHE A 95 -7.31 -6.24 3.67
C PHE A 95 -8.08 -5.04 3.15
N ILE A 96 -8.58 -4.24 4.10
CA ILE A 96 -9.31 -3.02 3.81
C ILE A 96 -8.32 -1.88 3.93
N ARG A 97 -8.14 -1.12 2.87
CA ARG A 97 -7.41 0.15 2.89
C ARG A 97 -8.34 1.20 2.33
N ASN A 98 -8.62 2.24 3.10
CA ASN A 98 -9.49 3.32 2.67
C ASN A 98 -10.88 2.84 2.21
N GLY A 99 -11.55 1.98 2.99
CA GLY A 99 -12.88 1.43 2.63
C GLY A 99 -12.90 0.44 1.47
N ILE A 100 -11.80 0.32 0.73
CA ILE A 100 -11.65 -0.56 -0.41
C ILE A 100 -11.09 -1.90 0.07
N THR A 101 -11.79 -2.98 -0.28
CA THR A 101 -11.28 -4.33 -0.06
C THR A 101 -10.33 -4.70 -1.19
N TYR A 102 -9.09 -5.00 -0.83
CA TYR A 102 -8.07 -5.51 -1.72
C TYR A 102 -7.84 -6.98 -1.43
N THR A 103 -7.77 -7.78 -2.48
CA THR A 103 -7.34 -9.18 -2.41
C THR A 103 -6.07 -9.35 -3.21
N PHE A 104 -5.30 -10.41 -2.94
CA PHE A 104 -4.14 -10.74 -3.76
C PHE A 104 -4.54 -11.07 -5.20
N ASN A 105 -3.65 -10.81 -6.15
CA ASN A 105 -3.88 -11.05 -7.57
C ASN A 105 -3.82 -12.54 -7.96
N LEU A 106 -3.35 -13.41 -7.06
CA LEU A 106 -3.52 -14.86 -7.09
C LEU A 106 -3.85 -15.37 -5.68
N PRO A 107 -4.51 -16.54 -5.56
CA PRO A 107 -4.67 -17.22 -4.28
C PRO A 107 -3.32 -17.50 -3.62
N VAL A 108 -3.18 -17.14 -2.35
CA VAL A 108 -1.96 -17.37 -1.58
C VAL A 108 -1.89 -18.83 -1.15
N THR A 109 -0.80 -19.51 -1.50
CA THR A 109 -0.57 -20.93 -1.15
C THR A 109 0.63 -21.12 -0.21
N GLY A 110 1.40 -20.07 0.06
CA GLY A 110 2.44 -20.05 1.06
C GLY A 110 3.11 -18.67 1.16
N VAL A 111 4.17 -18.59 1.97
CA VAL A 111 4.98 -17.38 2.10
C VAL A 111 6.47 -17.70 2.01
N ILE A 112 7.25 -16.76 1.47
CA ILE A 112 8.71 -16.77 1.55
C ILE A 112 9.11 -15.81 2.68
N ALA A 113 9.70 -16.35 3.73
CA ALA A 113 10.20 -15.62 4.88
C ALA A 113 11.64 -15.18 4.64
N LEU A 114 11.87 -13.88 4.75
CA LEU A 114 13.18 -13.24 4.75
C LEU A 114 13.57 -12.91 6.18
N GLN A 115 14.62 -13.54 6.68
CA GLN A 115 15.11 -13.31 8.04
C GLN A 115 16.27 -12.32 8.00
N TYR A 116 16.31 -11.41 8.97
CA TYR A 116 17.36 -10.40 9.11
C TYR A 116 18.18 -10.61 10.38
N GLY A 117 19.42 -10.13 10.36
CA GLY A 117 20.27 -10.13 11.56
C GLY A 117 19.73 -9.18 12.64
N ALA A 118 19.87 -9.57 13.91
CA ALA A 118 19.31 -8.86 15.07
C ALA A 118 19.72 -7.36 15.19
N ALA A 119 20.84 -6.95 14.61
CA ALA A 119 21.31 -5.55 14.65
C ALA A 119 20.57 -4.60 13.69
N GLN A 120 19.78 -5.11 12.73
CA GLN A 120 19.05 -4.29 11.75
C GLN A 120 17.57 -4.06 12.11
N LEU A 121 17.19 -4.45 13.33
CA LEU A 121 15.82 -4.48 13.83
C LEU A 121 15.23 -3.10 14.20
N GLN A 122 16.05 -2.06 14.32
CA GLN A 122 15.59 -0.76 14.86
C GLN A 122 15.31 0.32 13.79
N THR A 123 15.78 0.14 12.55
CA THR A 123 15.68 1.18 11.50
C THR A 123 14.80 0.80 10.31
N SER A 124 14.24 -0.41 10.29
CA SER A 124 13.38 -0.86 9.21
C SER A 124 11.92 -0.56 9.51
N VAL A 125 11.20 -0.02 8.52
CA VAL A 125 9.73 0.22 8.50
C VAL A 125 8.92 -1.10 8.65
N VAL A 126 9.61 -2.23 8.79
CA VAL A 126 9.04 -3.57 8.96
C VAL A 126 9.41 -4.06 10.36
N GLY A 127 8.59 -3.70 11.35
CA GLY A 127 8.74 -4.23 12.71
C GLY A 127 8.63 -5.76 12.71
N GLY A 128 9.51 -6.45 13.45
CA GLY A 128 9.39 -7.89 13.71
C GLY A 128 10.51 -8.80 13.17
N GLY A 129 11.58 -8.28 12.56
CA GLY A 129 12.78 -9.06 12.20
C GLY A 129 12.63 -10.09 11.08
N GLN A 130 11.45 -10.16 10.47
CA GLN A 130 11.14 -11.00 9.33
C GLN A 130 10.23 -10.25 8.35
N VAL A 131 10.54 -10.31 7.06
CA VAL A 131 9.62 -9.88 5.98
C VAL A 131 9.03 -11.15 5.36
N THR A 132 7.71 -11.23 5.25
CA THR A 132 7.03 -12.33 4.56
C THR A 132 6.53 -11.88 3.20
N LEU A 133 6.97 -12.56 2.14
CA LEU A 133 6.51 -12.36 0.78
C LEU A 133 5.51 -13.47 0.42
N PRO A 134 4.21 -13.19 0.30
CA PRO A 134 3.25 -14.23 -0.08
C PRO A 134 3.49 -14.68 -1.52
N TYR A 135 3.19 -15.95 -1.79
CA TYR A 135 3.25 -16.52 -3.14
C TYR A 135 2.03 -17.38 -3.44
N GLY A 136 1.77 -17.58 -4.74
CA GLY A 136 0.66 -18.37 -5.26
C GLY A 136 1.05 -19.11 -6.54
N LYS A 137 0.21 -20.07 -6.94
CA LYS A 137 0.35 -20.80 -8.21
C LYS A 137 -0.55 -20.16 -9.28
N GLY A 138 0.07 -19.61 -10.32
CA GLY A 138 -0.59 -19.20 -11.56
C GLY A 138 -0.69 -20.34 -12.57
N PRO A 139 -1.19 -20.08 -13.80
CA PRO A 139 -1.36 -21.10 -14.83
C PRO A 139 -0.06 -21.77 -15.29
N ASP A 140 1.04 -21.03 -15.25
CA ASP A 140 2.34 -21.39 -15.82
C ASP A 140 3.46 -21.52 -14.78
N GLY A 141 3.19 -21.26 -13.49
CA GLY A 141 4.15 -21.47 -12.42
C GLY A 141 3.79 -20.78 -11.10
N TYR A 142 4.78 -20.65 -10.23
CA TYR A 142 4.71 -20.00 -8.93
C TYR A 142 5.28 -18.59 -9.00
N TYR A 143 4.59 -17.67 -8.33
CA TYR A 143 4.90 -16.23 -8.34
C TYR A 143 4.75 -15.63 -6.96
N LEU A 144 5.51 -14.58 -6.69
CA LEU A 144 5.15 -13.63 -5.64
C LEU A 144 3.84 -12.94 -5.99
N VAL A 145 3.03 -12.67 -4.98
CA VAL A 145 1.71 -12.07 -5.14
C VAL A 145 1.64 -10.75 -4.38
N LEU A 146 0.95 -9.78 -4.95
CA LEU A 146 0.64 -8.52 -4.27
C LEU A 146 -0.85 -8.22 -4.43
N GLN A 147 -1.22 -7.08 -3.87
CA GLN A 147 -2.54 -6.49 -4.01
C GLN A 147 -2.95 -6.53 -5.48
N GLY A 148 -4.02 -7.25 -5.76
CA GLY A 148 -4.65 -7.37 -7.07
C GLY A 148 -5.99 -6.65 -7.09
N LYS A 149 -6.90 -7.22 -7.88
CA LYS A 149 -8.26 -6.73 -8.13
C LYS A 149 -8.91 -6.05 -6.91
N LYS A 150 -9.32 -4.80 -7.10
CA LYS A 150 -10.30 -4.09 -6.27
C LYS A 150 -11.58 -4.93 -6.24
N THR A 151 -11.83 -5.68 -5.16
CA THR A 151 -12.93 -6.68 -5.15
C THR A 151 -14.28 -6.06 -4.84
N SER A 152 -14.30 -4.90 -4.23
CA SER A 152 -15.47 -4.02 -4.24
C SER A 152 -15.01 -2.59 -3.96
N ASP A 153 -15.48 -1.66 -4.78
CA ASP A 153 -15.95 -0.39 -4.23
C ASP A 153 -17.17 -0.80 -3.40
N GLN A 154 -17.03 -0.96 -2.08
CA GLN A 154 -18.21 -1.07 -1.22
C GLN A 154 -18.96 0.27 -1.15
N SER A 155 -18.51 1.27 -1.88
CA SER A 155 -19.32 2.43 -2.14
C SER A 155 -20.61 1.99 -2.82
N ASN A 156 -21.73 2.30 -2.16
CA ASN A 156 -23.05 2.25 -2.76
C ASN A 156 -22.95 2.96 -4.13
N PRO A 157 -23.35 2.36 -5.26
CA PRO A 157 -23.29 3.03 -6.56
C PRO A 157 -24.00 4.39 -6.60
N SER A 158 -24.98 4.59 -5.71
CA SER A 158 -25.68 5.87 -5.51
C SER A 158 -24.88 6.90 -4.69
N HIS A 159 -23.84 6.47 -3.97
CA HIS A 159 -22.94 7.29 -3.16
C HIS A 159 -21.49 6.77 -3.24
N PRO A 160 -20.78 7.01 -4.36
CA PRO A 160 -19.40 6.57 -4.54
C PRO A 160 -18.47 7.15 -3.46
N ASP A 161 -17.46 6.38 -3.07
CA ASP A 161 -16.41 6.83 -2.17
C ASP A 161 -15.64 7.98 -2.84
N LYS A 162 -15.25 8.95 -2.03
CA LYS A 162 -14.52 10.15 -2.44
C LYS A 162 -13.17 10.18 -1.73
N MET A 163 -12.19 10.82 -2.36
CA MET A 163 -10.93 11.15 -1.71
C MET A 163 -11.20 12.25 -0.68
N ILE A 164 -11.23 11.91 0.59
CA ILE A 164 -11.45 12.85 1.70
C ILE A 164 -10.10 13.27 2.26
N ASN A 165 -9.94 14.57 2.49
CA ASN A 165 -8.82 15.14 3.23
C ASN A 165 -9.32 15.89 4.45
N ILE A 166 -8.84 15.50 5.64
CA ILE A 166 -8.99 16.28 6.88
C ILE A 166 -7.69 17.06 7.07
N LEU A 167 -7.79 18.38 7.05
CA LEU A 167 -6.68 19.30 7.20
C LEU A 167 -6.91 20.18 8.43
N VAL A 168 -6.01 20.07 9.41
CA VAL A 168 -5.99 20.95 10.57
C VAL A 168 -4.72 21.77 10.56
N THR A 169 -4.86 23.08 10.57
CA THR A 169 -3.74 24.03 10.62
C THR A 169 -3.78 24.86 11.89
N ALA A 170 -2.62 25.04 12.53
CA ALA A 170 -2.44 25.92 13.67
C ALA A 170 -1.54 27.12 13.30
N SER A 171 -1.98 28.32 13.66
CA SER A 171 -1.30 29.59 13.38
C SER A 171 -1.22 30.48 14.61
N GLY A 172 -0.19 31.33 14.72
CA GLY A 172 -0.09 32.33 15.80
C GLY A 172 0.52 31.83 17.12
N TRP A 173 0.90 30.56 17.24
CA TRP A 173 1.70 30.10 18.38
C TRP A 173 3.18 30.46 18.21
N LYS A 174 3.83 30.80 19.33
CA LYS A 174 5.30 30.93 19.41
C LYS A 174 6.01 29.59 19.19
N THR A 175 5.39 28.48 19.58
CA THR A 175 5.87 27.12 19.37
C THR A 175 4.73 26.27 18.84
N PRO A 176 4.90 25.50 17.76
CA PRO A 176 3.83 24.72 17.17
C PRO A 176 3.11 23.84 18.21
N PRO A 177 1.77 23.95 18.34
CA PRO A 177 1.01 23.20 19.34
C PRO A 177 0.93 21.72 18.95
N LEU A 178 0.66 20.85 19.93
CA LEU A 178 0.18 19.51 19.66
C LEU A 178 -1.28 19.59 19.21
N LEU A 179 -1.57 19.00 18.07
CA LEU A 179 -2.91 18.83 17.52
C LEU A 179 -3.30 17.37 17.67
N SER A 180 -4.52 17.12 18.12
CA SER A 180 -5.12 15.79 18.19
C SER A 180 -6.46 15.81 17.47
N VAL A 181 -6.70 14.80 16.63
CA VAL A 181 -7.92 14.69 15.85
C VAL A 181 -8.52 13.31 16.05
N ASP A 182 -9.76 13.28 16.53
CA ASP A 182 -10.62 12.09 16.57
C ASP A 182 -11.67 12.23 15.47
N TYR A 183 -11.78 11.25 14.58
CA TYR A 183 -12.76 11.30 13.50
C TYR A 183 -13.35 9.94 13.18
N ALA A 184 -14.59 9.94 12.71
CA ALA A 184 -15.23 8.77 12.12
C ALA A 184 -15.69 9.07 10.70
N TYR A 185 -15.58 8.08 9.83
CA TYR A 185 -16.01 8.17 8.45
C TYR A 185 -16.57 6.83 7.96
N PHE A 186 -17.43 6.87 6.94
CA PHE A 186 -17.90 5.67 6.27
C PHE A 186 -16.97 5.32 5.12
N GLY A 187 -16.23 4.22 5.24
CA GLY A 187 -15.47 3.61 4.14
C GLY A 187 -16.23 2.41 3.59
N GLY A 188 -16.80 2.54 2.39
CA GLY A 188 -17.77 1.58 1.89
C GLY A 188 -19.01 1.46 2.79
N ALA A 189 -19.29 0.25 3.29
CA ALA A 189 -20.45 -0.02 4.15
C ALA A 189 -20.18 0.15 5.66
N ASN A 190 -18.92 0.32 6.06
CA ASN A 190 -18.52 0.30 7.47
C ASN A 190 -18.16 1.69 7.98
N GLU A 191 -18.52 1.97 9.23
CA GLU A 191 -17.97 3.09 9.99
C GLU A 191 -16.53 2.75 10.42
N ILE A 192 -15.60 3.68 10.21
CA ILE A 192 -14.20 3.57 10.59
C ILE A 192 -13.86 4.74 11.51
N LYS A 193 -13.32 4.43 12.69
CA LYS A 193 -12.87 5.41 13.68
C LYS A 193 -11.35 5.49 13.66
N SER A 194 -10.83 6.71 13.67
CA SER A 194 -9.41 7.00 13.59
C SER A 194 -9.01 8.12 14.54
N HIS A 195 -7.74 8.08 14.93
CA HIS A 195 -7.11 9.06 15.80
C HIS A 195 -5.72 9.40 15.29
N SER A 196 -5.41 10.69 15.24
CA SER A 196 -4.08 11.19 14.83
C SER A 196 -3.61 12.30 15.76
N VAL A 197 -2.31 12.32 16.04
CA VAL A 197 -1.66 13.37 16.84
C VAL A 197 -0.41 13.84 16.13
N HIS A 198 -0.32 15.14 15.86
CA HIS A 198 0.83 15.74 15.18
C HIS A 198 1.15 17.12 15.74
N GLN A 199 2.35 17.61 15.48
CA GLN A 199 2.77 18.95 15.89
C GLN A 199 2.53 19.96 14.76
N GLY A 200 1.76 21.02 15.04
CA GLY A 200 1.53 22.17 14.15
C GLY A 200 0.53 21.99 13.00
N ILE A 201 0.56 20.85 12.29
CA ILE A 201 -0.34 20.57 11.16
C ILE A 201 -0.73 19.10 11.10
N ILE A 202 -1.97 18.81 10.71
CA ILE A 202 -2.48 17.47 10.41
C ILE A 202 -3.05 17.47 9.00
N SER A 203 -2.68 16.49 8.19
CA SER A 203 -3.27 16.25 6.85
C SER A 203 -3.50 14.76 6.67
N GLU A 204 -4.72 14.32 6.96
CA GLU A 204 -5.13 12.92 6.79
C GLU A 204 -5.85 12.77 5.46
N ASN A 205 -5.48 11.74 4.69
CA ASN A 205 -6.04 11.46 3.39
C ASN A 205 -6.58 10.03 3.38
N PHE A 206 -7.88 9.87 3.13
CA PHE A 206 -8.53 8.57 3.06
C PHE A 206 -9.68 8.57 2.05
N TRP A 207 -9.96 7.42 1.44
CA TRP A 207 -11.18 7.24 0.67
C TRP A 207 -12.34 6.90 1.60
N GLY A 208 -13.47 7.56 1.38
CA GLY A 208 -14.69 7.30 2.10
C GLY A 208 -15.86 8.05 1.50
N ARG A 209 -17.06 7.60 1.84
CA ARG A 209 -18.32 8.19 1.39
C ARG A 209 -18.62 9.52 2.07
N SER A 210 -18.35 9.59 3.38
CA SER A 210 -18.64 10.75 4.22
C SER A 210 -17.83 10.71 5.52
N VAL A 211 -17.50 11.89 6.05
CA VAL A 211 -17.07 12.05 7.45
C VAL A 211 -18.34 12.20 8.29
N GLU A 212 -18.46 11.44 9.37
CA GLU A 212 -19.58 11.53 10.30
C GLU A 212 -19.32 12.60 11.36
N TYR A 213 -18.15 12.51 12.01
CA TYR A 213 -17.67 13.55 12.91
C TYR A 213 -16.17 13.76 12.79
N CYS A 214 -15.72 14.95 13.19
CA CYS A 214 -14.31 15.27 13.36
C CYS A 214 -14.16 16.22 14.55
N ASN A 215 -13.40 15.80 15.56
CA ASN A 215 -13.07 16.55 16.75
C ASN A 215 -11.60 16.94 16.72
N VAL A 216 -11.30 18.22 16.82
CA VAL A 216 -9.93 18.72 16.92
C VAL A 216 -9.70 19.23 18.33
N LYS A 217 -8.63 18.76 18.96
CA LYS A 217 -8.13 19.28 20.24
C LYS A 217 -6.74 19.85 20.05
N THR A 218 -6.45 20.94 20.75
CA THR A 218 -5.14 21.60 20.68
C THR A 218 -4.56 21.80 22.06
N THR A 219 -3.23 21.68 22.17
CA THR A 219 -2.50 22.01 23.39
C THR A 219 -1.85 23.37 23.25
N GLY A 220 -2.02 24.27 24.22
CA GLY A 220 -1.33 25.55 24.23
C GLY A 220 -2.18 26.68 24.76
N ALA A 221 -1.56 27.83 25.02
CA ALA A 221 -2.22 28.96 25.65
C ALA A 221 -2.91 29.89 24.63
N SER A 222 -2.32 30.14 23.45
CA SER A 222 -2.85 31.13 22.51
C SER A 222 -2.46 30.86 21.05
N GLY A 223 -3.40 31.14 20.14
CA GLY A 223 -3.30 30.96 18.69
C GLY A 223 -4.64 30.57 18.05
N THR A 224 -4.66 30.40 16.72
CA THR A 224 -5.86 30.04 15.94
C THR A 224 -5.76 28.68 15.26
N THR A 225 -6.80 27.87 15.41
CA THR A 225 -6.90 26.56 14.74
C THR A 225 -7.96 26.62 13.66
N ARG A 226 -7.73 25.96 12.52
CA ARG A 226 -8.72 25.82 11.44
C ARG A 226 -8.80 24.36 11.01
N LEU A 227 -10.01 23.83 10.98
CA LEU A 227 -10.35 22.53 10.42
C LEU A 227 -10.96 22.73 9.03
N ARG A 228 -10.40 22.06 8.02
CA ARG A 228 -10.99 21.92 6.70
C ARG A 228 -11.17 20.46 6.36
N ILE A 229 -12.32 20.14 5.78
CA ILE A 229 -12.59 18.82 5.21
C ILE A 229 -12.82 19.03 3.72
N LYS A 230 -12.06 18.32 2.89
CA LYS A 230 -12.22 18.31 1.43
C LYS A 230 -12.70 16.95 0.96
N ALA A 231 -13.56 16.92 -0.04
CA ALA A 231 -13.93 15.71 -0.76
C ALA A 231 -13.62 15.90 -2.25
N ASN A 232 -12.81 15.02 -2.82
CA ASN A 232 -12.26 15.13 -4.18
C ASN A 232 -11.63 16.51 -4.46
N GLY A 233 -10.93 17.05 -3.47
CA GLY A 233 -10.26 18.36 -3.56
C GLY A 233 -11.17 19.57 -3.37
N VAL A 234 -12.49 19.40 -3.26
CA VAL A 234 -13.47 20.47 -3.00
C VAL A 234 -13.72 20.59 -1.50
N ASP A 235 -13.66 21.81 -0.95
CA ASP A 235 -14.00 22.06 0.45
C ASP A 235 -15.48 21.74 0.72
N VAL A 236 -15.74 20.84 1.66
CA VAL A 236 -17.09 20.46 2.14
C VAL A 236 -17.36 20.96 3.55
N PHE A 237 -16.32 21.31 4.30
CA PHE A 237 -16.43 21.97 5.59
C PHE A 237 -15.20 22.85 5.83
N ASP A 238 -15.43 23.99 6.46
CA ASP A 238 -14.40 24.91 6.92
C ASP A 238 -14.87 25.57 8.22
N SER A 239 -14.14 25.38 9.30
CA SER A 239 -14.48 26.01 10.59
C SER A 239 -14.21 27.52 10.60
N GLY A 240 -13.48 28.05 9.61
CA GLY A 240 -12.77 29.31 9.76
C GLY A 240 -11.66 29.20 10.82
N GLU A 241 -11.03 30.33 11.14
CA GLU A 241 -10.08 30.39 12.25
C GLU A 241 -10.81 30.45 13.60
N VAL A 242 -10.44 29.56 14.51
CA VAL A 242 -11.01 29.46 15.86
C VAL A 242 -9.93 29.78 16.88
N ASP A 243 -10.18 30.82 17.69
CA ASP A 243 -9.31 31.21 18.81
C ASP A 243 -9.31 30.13 19.90
N VAL A 244 -8.14 29.55 20.17
CA VAL A 244 -7.99 28.49 21.17
C VAL A 244 -8.13 29.00 22.61
N GLU A 245 -7.91 30.31 22.84
CA GLU A 245 -8.20 30.95 24.13
C GLU A 245 -9.68 30.89 24.51
N LYS A 246 -10.57 30.89 23.50
CA LYS A 246 -12.03 30.90 23.69
C LYS A 246 -12.63 29.51 23.54
N THR A 247 -12.08 28.71 22.63
CA THR A 247 -12.63 27.40 22.27
C THR A 247 -11.49 26.40 22.04
N LYS A 248 -11.33 25.43 22.96
CA LYS A 248 -10.26 24.44 22.92
C LYS A 248 -10.55 23.24 22.00
N GLU A 249 -11.77 23.15 21.48
CA GLU A 249 -12.21 22.03 20.66
C GLU A 249 -13.00 22.53 19.44
N ILE A 250 -12.69 22.01 18.25
CA ILE A 250 -13.50 22.23 17.04
C ILE A 250 -14.26 20.94 16.77
N HIS A 251 -15.59 21.04 16.65
CA HIS A 251 -16.46 19.90 16.36
C HIS A 251 -17.12 20.09 14.99
N PHE A 252 -16.99 19.07 14.16
CA PHE A 252 -17.81 18.85 12.97
C PHE A 252 -18.73 17.64 13.21
N ASP A 253 -20.02 17.80 12.92
CA ASP A 253 -21.04 16.75 12.90
C ASP A 253 -21.87 16.87 11.61
N ALA A 254 -21.81 15.83 10.78
CA ALA A 254 -22.50 15.79 9.49
C ALA A 254 -24.03 15.80 9.61
N ASN A 255 -24.59 15.49 10.79
CA ASN A 255 -26.03 15.53 11.02
C ASN A 255 -26.54 16.93 11.36
N GLN A 256 -25.67 17.81 11.87
CA GLN A 256 -26.00 19.20 12.18
C GLN A 256 -25.85 20.14 10.97
N SER A 257 -25.16 19.72 9.92
CA SER A 257 -24.98 20.53 8.70
C SER A 257 -26.16 20.47 7.72
N LYS A 258 -27.28 19.83 8.07
CA LYS A 258 -28.50 19.72 7.24
C LYS A 258 -29.61 20.71 7.61
N SER A 259 -29.37 21.62 8.54
CA SER A 259 -30.34 22.65 8.93
C SER A 259 -29.84 24.05 8.62
N HIS A 260 -29.81 24.43 7.34
CA HIS A 260 -29.91 25.82 6.87
C HIS A 260 -30.46 25.83 5.44
#